data_AF-A0A9E5EFQ1-F1
#
_entry.id   AF-A0A9E5EFQ1-F1
#
_cell.length_a   1.000
_cell.length_b   1.000
_cell.length_c   1.000
_cell.angle_alpha   90.00
_cell.angle_beta   90.00
_cell.angle_gamma   90.00
#
_symmetry.space_group_name_H-M   'P 1'
#
loop_
_entity.id
_entity.type
_entity.pdbx_description
1 polymer ?
#
loop_
_entity_poly.entity_id
_entity_poly.type
_entity_poly.pdbx_seq_one_letter_code
_entity_poly.pdbx_strand_id
1 'polypeptide(L)'
;MPRLTKAELRQHSPQDLLPKRFNLKELADQGIIEEESTSGTSGASVRVIFGIEWWAEQEAKAFHHNDLIKKLIHEKGFLKRAVLTTPGCSGVSCFARWLNFEQRIIGHTLYVNQSRIPFSIPEDKMKMMASETLQWAPDFFDVDPVHGMWFALYCERNKIQFPSLR
;
A
#
# COMPACT_ATOMS: atom_id res chain seq x y z
N MET A 1 28.56 12.09 5.11
CA MET A 1 28.01 12.26 3.74
C MET A 1 27.35 13.63 3.64
N PRO A 2 27.37 14.28 2.45
CA PRO A 2 26.67 15.54 2.24
C PRO A 2 25.15 15.36 2.39
N ARG A 3 24.47 16.42 2.82
CA ARG A 3 23.00 16.45 2.92
C ARG A 3 22.39 16.66 1.54
N LEU A 4 21.30 15.97 1.24
CA LEU A 4 20.51 16.16 0.02
C LEU A 4 19.15 16.77 0.40
N THR A 5 18.78 17.85 -0.28
CA THR A 5 17.56 18.61 -0.04
C THR A 5 16.47 18.28 -1.04
N LYS A 6 15.21 18.62 -0.72
CA LYS A 6 14.07 18.46 -1.65
C LYS A 6 14.22 19.33 -2.90
N ALA A 7 14.88 20.49 -2.80
CA ALA A 7 15.15 21.34 -3.95
C ALA A 7 16.12 20.67 -4.93
N GLU A 8 17.21 20.11 -4.41
CA GLU A 8 18.17 19.34 -5.20
C GLU A 8 17.53 18.10 -5.82
N LEU A 9 16.68 17.38 -5.06
CA LEU A 9 15.91 16.25 -5.61
C LEU A 9 15.05 16.66 -6.81
N ARG A 10 14.36 17.81 -6.74
CA ARG A 10 13.55 18.30 -7.87
C ARG A 10 14.40 18.67 -9.09
N GLN A 11 15.57 19.24 -8.86
CA GLN A 11 16.46 19.69 -9.92
C GLN A 11 17.12 18.51 -10.64
N HIS A 12 17.42 17.43 -9.90
CA HIS A 12 18.29 16.35 -10.37
C HIS A 12 17.58 15.01 -10.60
N SER A 13 16.38 14.80 -10.07
CA SER A 13 15.71 13.50 -10.22
C SER A 13 15.01 13.32 -11.58
N PRO A 14 14.92 12.08 -12.08
CA PRO A 14 15.62 10.88 -11.58
C PRO A 14 17.00 10.68 -12.23
N GLN A 15 17.27 11.33 -13.37
CA GLN A 15 18.40 11.01 -14.25
C GLN A 15 19.77 11.33 -13.63
N ASP A 16 19.95 12.50 -12.99
CA ASP A 16 21.27 12.91 -12.48
C ASP A 16 21.68 12.14 -11.22
N LEU A 17 20.70 11.52 -10.55
CA LEU A 17 20.92 10.69 -9.37
C LEU A 17 21.15 9.21 -9.71
N LEU A 18 20.98 8.84 -10.97
CA LEU A 18 21.21 7.49 -11.44
C LEU A 18 22.71 7.27 -11.71
N PRO A 19 23.31 6.15 -11.26
CA PRO A 19 24.70 5.84 -11.62
C PRO A 19 24.89 5.85 -13.14
N LYS A 20 25.98 6.47 -13.63
CA LYS A 20 26.26 6.68 -15.07
C LYS A 20 26.20 5.44 -15.96
N ARG A 21 26.30 4.25 -15.38
CA ARG A 21 26.20 2.95 -16.09
C ARG A 21 24.76 2.58 -16.48
N PHE A 22 23.77 3.30 -15.98
CA PHE A 22 22.36 3.04 -16.25
C PHE A 22 21.77 4.19 -17.09
N ASN A 23 20.85 3.83 -17.98
CA ASN A 23 20.09 4.77 -18.79
C ASN A 23 18.60 4.61 -18.47
N LEU A 24 17.94 5.70 -18.05
CA LEU A 24 16.55 5.65 -17.63
C LEU A 24 15.61 5.10 -18.72
N LYS A 25 15.84 5.49 -19.98
CA LYS A 25 15.02 5.04 -21.10
C LYS A 25 15.20 3.54 -21.32
N GLU A 26 16.42 3.03 -21.27
CA GLU A 26 16.68 1.59 -21.41
C GLU A 26 16.04 0.79 -20.27
N LEU A 27 16.15 1.27 -19.02
CA LEU A 27 15.53 0.62 -17.87
C LEU A 27 13.99 0.60 -17.98
N ALA A 28 13.39 1.69 -18.45
CA ALA A 28 11.95 1.79 -18.67
C ALA A 28 11.49 0.90 -19.84
N ASP A 29 12.22 0.90 -20.95
CA ASP A 29 11.94 0.05 -22.12
C ASP A 29 12.05 -1.45 -21.79
N GLN A 30 12.94 -1.81 -20.86
CA GLN A 30 13.08 -3.17 -20.33
C GLN A 30 12.01 -3.55 -19.31
N GLY A 31 11.21 -2.58 -18.82
CA GLY A 31 10.16 -2.82 -17.84
C GLY A 31 10.68 -3.25 -16.46
N ILE A 32 11.92 -2.88 -16.11
CA ILE A 32 12.54 -3.27 -14.82
C ILE A 32 12.48 -2.17 -13.76
N ILE A 33 11.95 -1.00 -14.12
CA ILE A 33 11.67 0.10 -13.20
C ILE A 33 10.23 0.59 -13.34
N GLU A 34 9.71 1.12 -12.25
CA GLU A 34 8.51 1.95 -12.22
C GLU A 34 8.86 3.39 -11.89
N GLU A 35 8.06 4.32 -12.38
CA GLU A 35 8.16 5.74 -12.06
C GLU A 35 6.98 6.19 -11.20
N GLU A 36 7.30 6.89 -10.12
CA GLU A 36 6.32 7.44 -9.20
C GLU A 36 6.57 8.94 -8.98
N SER A 37 5.54 9.64 -8.51
CA SER A 37 5.63 11.06 -8.17
C SER A 37 5.12 11.32 -6.76
N THR A 38 5.86 12.11 -5.99
CA THR A 38 5.42 12.50 -4.65
C THR A 38 4.18 13.39 -4.70
N SER A 39 3.29 13.26 -3.70
CA SER A 39 1.97 13.91 -3.61
C SER A 39 1.96 15.44 -3.54
N GLY A 40 3.11 16.10 -3.60
CA GLY A 40 3.19 17.57 -3.82
C GLY A 40 2.67 18.45 -2.68
N THR A 41 2.55 17.95 -1.45
CA THR A 41 1.92 18.70 -0.33
C THR A 41 2.61 20.00 0.09
N SER A 42 3.83 20.26 -0.40
CA SER A 42 4.67 21.43 -0.11
C SER A 42 5.30 22.05 -1.36
N GLY A 43 4.65 21.91 -2.52
CA GLY A 43 5.11 22.42 -3.82
C GLY A 43 5.29 21.33 -4.87
N ALA A 44 6.04 21.61 -5.94
CA ALA A 44 6.22 20.69 -7.08
C ALA A 44 6.61 19.27 -6.64
N SER A 45 6.02 18.27 -7.30
CA SER A 45 6.32 16.86 -7.10
C SER A 45 7.77 16.55 -7.49
N VAL A 46 8.33 15.55 -6.82
CA VAL A 46 9.61 14.93 -7.17
C VAL A 46 9.29 13.63 -7.89
N ARG A 47 9.88 13.41 -9.07
CA ARG A 47 9.89 12.11 -9.75
C ARG A 47 10.89 11.20 -9.07
N VAL A 48 10.48 9.98 -8.79
CA VAL A 48 11.32 8.93 -8.22
C VAL A 48 11.15 7.67 -9.06
N ILE A 49 12.19 6.85 -9.10
CA ILE A 49 12.16 5.56 -9.77
C ILE A 49 12.45 4.46 -8.77
N PHE A 50 11.79 3.33 -8.94
CA PHE A 50 11.99 2.12 -8.14
C PHE A 50 12.19 0.94 -9.08
N GLY A 51 12.97 -0.06 -8.66
CA GLY A 51 12.91 -1.36 -9.32
C GLY A 51 11.53 -1.98 -9.09
N ILE A 52 11.00 -2.75 -10.03
CA ILE A 52 9.64 -3.32 -9.94
C ILE A 52 9.41 -4.13 -8.64
N GLU A 53 10.43 -4.84 -8.16
CA GLU A 53 10.35 -5.63 -6.91
C GLU A 53 10.68 -4.82 -5.65
N TRP A 54 11.07 -3.55 -5.79
CA TRP A 54 11.63 -2.77 -4.69
C TRP A 54 10.65 -2.64 -3.51
N TRP A 55 9.36 -2.40 -3.78
CA TRP A 55 8.34 -2.31 -2.73
C TRP A 55 8.15 -3.63 -1.99
N ALA A 56 8.03 -4.74 -2.73
CA ALA A 56 7.90 -6.08 -2.15
C ALA A 56 9.12 -6.41 -1.26
N GLU A 57 10.32 -6.07 -1.71
CA GLU A 57 11.54 -6.24 -0.91
C GLU A 57 11.58 -5.36 0.35
N GLN A 58 11.19 -4.07 0.25
CA GLN A 58 11.16 -3.19 1.42
C GLN A 58 10.13 -3.66 2.44
N GLU A 59 8.95 -4.07 1.97
CA GLU A 59 7.88 -4.58 2.81
C GLU A 59 8.32 -5.87 3.53
N ALA A 60 8.90 -6.81 2.80
CA ALA A 60 9.44 -8.02 3.39
C ALA A 60 10.46 -7.68 4.49
N LYS A 61 11.40 -6.76 4.23
CA LYS A 61 12.37 -6.30 5.24
C LYS A 61 11.67 -5.66 6.46
N ALA A 62 10.67 -4.80 6.24
CA ALA A 62 9.91 -4.17 7.32
C ALA A 62 9.19 -5.21 8.21
N PHE A 63 8.59 -6.23 7.61
CA PHE A 63 7.94 -7.32 8.35
C PHE A 63 8.90 -8.13 9.21
N HIS A 64 10.15 -8.33 8.76
CA HIS A 64 11.17 -9.01 9.56
C HIS A 64 11.60 -8.23 10.81
N HIS A 65 11.33 -6.92 10.87
CA HIS A 65 11.62 -6.08 12.04
C HIS A 65 10.49 -6.04 13.06
N ASN A 66 9.31 -6.59 12.75
CA ASN A 66 8.21 -6.69 13.70
C ASN A 66 8.12 -8.13 14.23
N ASP A 67 8.41 -8.32 15.53
CA ASP A 67 8.46 -9.65 16.14
C ASP A 67 7.13 -10.42 16.04
N LEU A 68 5.99 -9.73 16.12
CA LEU A 68 4.68 -10.35 16.00
C LEU A 68 4.44 -10.85 14.57
N ILE A 69 4.70 -10.01 13.56
CA ILE A 69 4.57 -10.41 12.16
C ILE A 69 5.55 -11.54 11.83
N LYS A 70 6.80 -11.42 12.27
CA LYS A 70 7.84 -12.44 12.07
C LYS A 70 7.43 -13.80 12.64
N LYS A 71 6.86 -13.82 13.85
CA LYS A 71 6.34 -15.05 14.46
C LYS A 71 5.20 -15.64 13.63
N LEU A 72 4.25 -14.82 13.20
CA LEU A 72 3.14 -15.27 12.36
C LEU A 72 3.63 -15.84 11.03
N ILE A 73 4.60 -15.20 10.36
CA ILE A 73 5.21 -15.71 9.13
C ILE A 73 5.86 -17.07 9.37
N HIS A 74 6.60 -17.23 10.47
CA HIS A 74 7.22 -18.52 10.81
C HIS A 74 6.20 -19.63 11.04
N GLU A 75 5.04 -19.32 11.64
CA GLU A 75 3.98 -20.30 11.91
C GLU A 75 3.16 -20.68 10.66
N LYS A 76 2.91 -19.73 9.76
CA LYS A 76 1.98 -19.90 8.63
C LYS A 76 2.64 -20.01 7.25
N GLY A 77 3.92 -19.67 7.13
CA GLY A 77 4.67 -19.61 5.87
C GLY A 77 4.36 -18.35 5.04
N PHE A 78 3.09 -17.99 4.90
CA PHE A 78 2.64 -16.72 4.30
C PHE A 78 1.51 -16.12 5.14
N LEU A 79 1.31 -14.81 5.02
CA LEU A 79 0.26 -14.09 5.72
C LEU A 79 -0.73 -13.48 4.74
N LYS A 80 -2.02 -13.66 5.01
CA LYS A 80 -3.09 -12.89 4.40
C LYS A 80 -3.20 -11.55 5.12
N ARG A 81 -3.23 -10.47 4.37
CA ARG A 81 -3.45 -9.13 4.92
C ARG A 81 -4.67 -8.47 4.31
N ALA A 82 -5.30 -7.61 5.09
CA ALA A 82 -6.34 -6.70 4.64
C ALA A 82 -5.84 -5.26 4.77
N VAL A 83 -5.86 -4.51 3.68
CA VAL A 83 -5.31 -3.15 3.60
C VAL A 83 -6.44 -2.12 3.68
N LEU A 84 -6.34 -1.22 4.66
CA LEU A 84 -7.23 -0.07 4.88
C LEU A 84 -6.39 1.22 4.84
N THR A 85 -5.99 1.61 3.64
CA THR A 85 -5.26 2.86 3.41
C THR A 85 -5.94 3.67 2.31
N THR A 86 -5.51 4.91 2.13
CA THR A 86 -5.96 5.72 1.00
C THR A 86 -5.70 4.93 -0.30
N PRO A 87 -6.71 4.71 -1.16
CA PRO A 87 -6.52 4.03 -2.43
C PRO A 87 -5.50 4.83 -3.25
N GLY A 88 -4.28 4.29 -3.35
CA GLY A 88 -3.25 4.78 -4.24
C GLY A 88 -3.59 4.41 -5.67
N CYS A 89 -3.18 5.26 -6.61
CA CYS A 89 -2.85 4.81 -7.96
C CYS A 89 -1.33 4.85 -8.06
N SER A 90 -0.71 3.71 -7.82
CA SER A 90 0.68 3.44 -8.15
C SER A 90 0.75 2.61 -9.44
N GLY A 91 1.96 2.41 -9.97
CA GLY A 91 2.22 1.50 -11.10
C GLY A 91 1.69 0.08 -10.90
N VAL A 92 1.53 -0.36 -9.64
CA VAL A 92 1.13 -1.73 -9.27
C VAL A 92 -0.38 -1.85 -9.02
N SER A 93 -1.06 -0.77 -8.65
CA SER A 93 -2.49 -0.83 -8.34
C SER A 93 -3.16 0.54 -8.39
N CYS A 94 -4.32 0.64 -9.05
CA CYS A 94 -5.14 1.85 -9.07
C CYS A 94 -6.55 1.56 -8.60
N PHE A 95 -6.79 1.79 -7.31
CA PHE A 95 -8.08 1.57 -6.65
C PHE A 95 -9.03 2.78 -6.78
N ALA A 96 -8.72 3.72 -7.67
CA ALA A 96 -9.60 4.85 -7.99
C ALA A 96 -10.84 4.46 -8.83
N ARG A 97 -10.97 3.17 -9.20
CA ARG A 97 -12.15 2.60 -9.87
C ARG A 97 -12.80 1.57 -8.95
N TRP A 98 -14.12 1.40 -9.07
CA TRP A 98 -14.86 0.36 -8.36
C TRP A 98 -14.47 -1.02 -8.89
N LEU A 99 -13.44 -1.61 -8.27
CA LEU A 99 -12.99 -2.96 -8.54
C LEU A 99 -13.83 -3.97 -7.72
N ASN A 100 -14.14 -5.11 -8.32
CA ASN A 100 -14.81 -6.19 -7.58
C ASN A 100 -13.85 -6.84 -6.54
N PHE A 101 -14.36 -7.77 -5.74
CA PHE A 101 -13.59 -8.43 -4.67
C PHE A 101 -12.31 -9.10 -5.22
N GLU A 102 -12.41 -9.93 -6.26
CA GLU A 102 -11.29 -10.65 -6.85
C GLU A 102 -10.24 -9.69 -7.44
N GLN A 103 -10.68 -8.61 -8.08
CA GLN A 103 -9.79 -7.60 -8.66
C GLN A 103 -9.03 -6.78 -7.61
N ARG A 104 -9.43 -6.85 -6.34
CA ARG A 104 -8.74 -6.21 -5.21
C ARG A 104 -7.85 -7.17 -4.44
N ILE A 105 -7.71 -8.41 -4.91
CA ILE A 105 -6.77 -9.36 -4.37
C ILE A 105 -5.49 -9.31 -5.20
N ILE A 106 -4.37 -8.98 -4.55
CA ILE A 106 -3.03 -9.02 -5.15
C ILE A 106 -2.16 -9.92 -4.27
N GLY A 107 -1.85 -11.11 -4.77
CA GLY A 107 -1.18 -12.14 -3.99
C GLY A 107 -1.97 -12.48 -2.72
N HIS A 108 -1.37 -12.30 -1.56
CA HIS A 108 -2.00 -12.52 -0.25
C HIS A 108 -2.56 -11.23 0.38
N THR A 109 -2.87 -10.23 -0.44
CA THR A 109 -3.36 -8.92 -0.02
C THR A 109 -4.76 -8.68 -0.53
N LEU A 110 -5.71 -8.38 0.36
CA LEU A 110 -7.00 -7.80 -0.01
C LEU A 110 -6.98 -6.29 0.25
N TYR A 111 -7.23 -5.49 -0.77
CA TYR A 111 -7.44 -4.04 -0.61
C TYR A 111 -8.90 -3.78 -0.30
N VAL A 112 -9.20 -3.48 0.96
CA VAL A 112 -10.58 -3.38 1.45
C VAL A 112 -11.16 -2.00 1.15
N ASN A 113 -10.35 -0.94 1.27
CA ASN A 113 -10.84 0.41 1.14
C ASN A 113 -11.33 0.75 -0.28
N GLN A 114 -12.44 1.46 -0.35
CA GLN A 114 -13.16 1.81 -1.57
C GLN A 114 -13.19 3.33 -1.84
N SER A 115 -12.73 4.15 -0.89
CA SER A 115 -12.75 5.62 -1.03
C SER A 115 -11.47 6.24 -0.50
N ARG A 116 -11.09 7.36 -1.14
CA ARG A 116 -10.01 8.23 -0.66
C ARG A 116 -10.34 8.94 0.64
N ILE A 117 -11.62 9.20 0.89
CA ILE A 117 -12.09 9.91 2.09
C ILE A 117 -12.89 8.90 2.91
N PRO A 118 -12.42 8.45 4.08
CA PRO A 118 -13.08 7.39 4.85
C PRO A 118 -14.49 7.82 5.30
N PHE A 119 -14.66 9.09 5.65
CA PHE A 119 -15.94 9.66 6.09
C PHE A 119 -16.99 9.76 4.98
N SER A 120 -16.59 9.58 3.72
CA SER A 120 -17.51 9.60 2.58
C SER A 120 -17.94 8.19 2.16
N ILE A 121 -17.50 7.13 2.85
CA ILE A 121 -17.86 5.75 2.53
C ILE A 121 -19.33 5.52 2.94
N PRO A 122 -20.22 5.18 2.00
CA PRO A 122 -21.60 4.85 2.31
C PRO A 122 -21.74 3.59 3.18
N GLU A 123 -22.83 3.47 3.93
CA GLU A 123 -23.04 2.37 4.88
C GLU A 123 -23.08 0.99 4.22
N ASP A 124 -23.68 0.87 3.02
CA ASP A 124 -23.70 -0.37 2.23
C ASP A 124 -22.28 -0.81 1.84
N LYS A 125 -21.40 0.15 1.55
CA LYS A 125 -19.98 -0.11 1.27
C LYS A 125 -19.22 -0.52 2.53
N MET A 126 -19.49 0.11 3.68
CA MET A 126 -18.92 -0.34 4.96
C MET A 126 -19.33 -1.77 5.30
N LYS A 127 -20.60 -2.12 5.06
CA LYS A 127 -21.10 -3.49 5.26
C LYS A 127 -20.40 -4.48 4.34
N MET A 128 -20.21 -4.13 3.07
CA MET A 128 -19.48 -4.92 2.09
C MET A 128 -18.02 -5.12 2.53
N MET A 129 -17.32 -4.05 2.89
CA MET A 129 -15.94 -4.09 3.39
C MET A 129 -15.80 -5.05 4.58
N ALA A 130 -16.72 -4.98 5.55
CA ALA A 130 -16.73 -5.88 6.70
C ALA A 130 -17.00 -7.35 6.31
N SER A 131 -17.97 -7.58 5.43
CA SER A 131 -18.30 -8.93 4.94
C SER A 131 -17.13 -9.57 4.17
N GLU A 132 -16.49 -8.81 3.29
CA GLU A 132 -15.34 -9.26 2.51
C GLU A 132 -14.14 -9.54 3.39
N THR A 133 -13.92 -8.70 4.41
CA THR A 133 -12.84 -8.92 5.38
C THR A 133 -13.08 -10.19 6.20
N LEU A 134 -14.33 -10.46 6.62
CA LEU A 134 -14.70 -11.71 7.28
C LEU A 134 -14.45 -12.92 6.38
N GLN A 135 -14.86 -12.84 5.11
CA GLN A 135 -14.64 -13.90 4.12
C GLN A 135 -13.15 -14.14 3.86
N TRP A 136 -12.36 -13.07 3.77
CA TRP A 136 -10.93 -13.15 3.53
C TRP A 136 -10.16 -13.76 4.70
N ALA A 137 -10.63 -13.51 5.93
CA ALA A 137 -10.02 -13.94 7.18
C ALA A 137 -8.53 -13.56 7.24
N PRO A 138 -8.20 -12.25 7.27
CA PRO A 138 -6.82 -11.79 7.32
C PRO A 138 -6.13 -12.20 8.62
N ASP A 139 -4.81 -12.34 8.55
CA ASP A 139 -3.94 -12.55 9.71
C ASP A 139 -3.59 -11.24 10.41
N PHE A 140 -3.59 -10.13 9.68
CA PHE A 140 -3.43 -8.78 10.21
C PHE A 140 -4.05 -7.73 9.29
N PHE A 141 -4.29 -6.53 9.84
CA PHE A 141 -4.60 -5.35 9.06
C PHE A 141 -3.37 -4.48 8.85
N ASP A 142 -3.24 -3.95 7.64
CA ASP A 142 -2.33 -2.84 7.34
C ASP A 142 -3.18 -1.58 7.13
N VAL A 143 -3.01 -0.58 8.01
CA VAL A 143 -3.96 0.52 8.13
C VAL A 143 -3.28 1.89 8.15
N ASP A 144 -3.87 2.82 7.40
CA ASP A 144 -3.79 4.24 7.76
C ASP A 144 -4.64 4.45 9.04
N PRO A 145 -4.15 5.17 10.06
CA PRO A 145 -4.86 5.33 11.32
C PRO A 145 -6.28 5.88 11.20
N VAL A 146 -6.53 6.81 10.28
CA VAL A 146 -7.86 7.42 10.12
C VAL A 146 -8.83 6.42 9.50
N HIS A 147 -8.39 5.70 8.47
CA HIS A 147 -9.18 4.66 7.83
C HIS A 147 -9.47 3.49 8.77
N GLY A 148 -8.43 3.03 9.50
CA GLY A 148 -8.55 1.96 10.49
C GLY A 148 -9.53 2.32 11.60
N MET A 149 -9.43 3.52 12.17
CA MET A 149 -10.33 3.97 13.24
C MET A 149 -11.79 4.06 12.77
N TRP A 150 -12.01 4.60 11.56
CA TRP A 150 -13.36 4.74 11.01
C TRP A 150 -14.02 3.38 10.74
N PHE A 151 -13.27 2.44 10.19
CA PHE A 151 -13.73 1.06 9.98
C PHE A 151 -13.96 0.32 11.31
N ALA A 152 -13.07 0.48 12.29
CA ALA A 152 -13.22 -0.10 13.62
C ALA A 152 -14.49 0.41 14.33
N LEU A 153 -14.76 1.71 14.25
CA LEU A 153 -15.99 2.30 14.81
C LEU A 153 -17.26 1.73 14.16
N TYR A 154 -17.24 1.52 12.84
CA TYR A 154 -18.34 0.85 12.15
C TYR A 154 -18.53 -0.59 12.67
N CYS A 155 -17.44 -1.35 12.80
CA CYS A 155 -17.49 -2.72 13.30
C CYS A 155 -18.01 -2.78 14.74
N GLU A 156 -17.55 -1.90 15.62
CA GLU A 156 -18.01 -1.81 17.01
C GLU A 156 -19.51 -1.55 17.10
N ARG A 157 -20.02 -0.55 16.37
CA ARG A 157 -21.45 -0.20 16.32
C ARG A 157 -22.33 -1.36 15.84
N ASN A 158 -21.79 -2.20 14.96
CA ASN A 158 -22.48 -3.34 14.37
C ASN A 158 -22.14 -4.67 15.04
N LYS A 159 -21.36 -4.66 16.13
CA LYS A 159 -20.90 -5.86 16.87
C LYS A 159 -20.20 -6.89 15.98
N ILE A 160 -19.42 -6.41 15.00
CA ILE A 160 -18.64 -7.24 14.09
C ILE A 160 -17.28 -7.53 14.73
N GLN A 161 -16.91 -8.80 14.75
CA GLN A 161 -15.60 -9.28 15.21
C GLN A 161 -14.97 -10.12 14.11
N PHE A 162 -13.63 -10.09 14.01
CA PHE A 162 -12.87 -10.86 13.03
C PHE A 162 -12.12 -11.99 13.76
N PRO A 163 -12.61 -13.24 13.78
CA PRO A 163 -12.01 -14.32 14.57
C PRO A 163 -10.57 -14.69 14.16
N SER A 164 -10.17 -14.33 12.93
CA SER A 164 -8.82 -14.54 12.43
C SER A 164 -7.79 -13.60 13.04
N LEU A 165 -8.23 -12.47 13.60
CA LEU A 165 -7.39 -11.45 14.22
C LEU A 165 -7.42 -11.67 15.74
N ARG A 166 -6.24 -11.91 16.32
CA ARG A 166 -6.05 -12.20 17.75
C ARG A 166 -5.06 -11.24 18.38
#